data_AF-A0A935Q6C3-F1
#
_entry.id   AF-A0A935Q6C3-F1
#
_cell.length_a   1.000
_cell.length_b   1.000
_cell.length_c   1.000
_cell.angle_alpha   90.00
_cell.angle_beta   90.00
_cell.angle_gamma   90.00
#
_symmetry.space_group_name_H-M   'P 1'
#
loop_
_entity.id
_entity.type
_entity.pdbx_description
1 polymer ?
#
loop_
_entity_poly.entity_id
_entity_poly.type
_entity_poly.pdbx_seq_one_letter_code
_entity_poly.pdbx_strand_id
1 'polypeptide(L)'
;MKKTLIFLITSLFTVGVLHAQWPSNVTTVESKSNDSVIVSGDLAKGVLMEDLSWAANSSNACFPATQNLKFRGNHVLYATSIPPRSILTISVTPTDANGDLSIYGYMMGNNEYRVVPNLPSCISCEADHKWDRPWKGKVQTSERKIEFQNPTQNTYNIVIGVAAPKDVITGQFNLKIKLKS
;
A
#
# COMPACT_ATOMS: atom_id res chain seq x y z
N MET A 1 19.79 70.80 8.72
CA MET A 1 19.90 69.49 9.41
C MET A 1 19.09 68.47 8.63
N LYS A 2 19.75 67.57 7.88
CA LYS A 2 19.11 66.53 7.05
C LYS A 2 18.76 65.33 7.93
N LYS A 3 17.47 64.96 8.01
CA LYS A 3 17.01 63.74 8.69
C LYS A 3 16.99 62.61 7.67
N THR A 4 17.94 61.69 7.77
CA THR A 4 18.00 60.49 6.94
C THR A 4 17.07 59.44 7.54
N LEU A 5 15.97 59.14 6.85
CA LEU A 5 15.01 58.11 7.24
C LEU A 5 15.50 56.75 6.70
N ILE A 6 15.94 55.87 7.58
CA ILE A 6 16.37 54.51 7.24
C ILE A 6 15.13 53.62 7.23
N PHE A 7 14.72 53.17 6.05
CA PHE A 7 13.71 52.11 5.90
C PHE A 7 14.37 50.75 6.15
N LEU A 8 14.03 50.11 7.27
CA LEU A 8 14.43 48.75 7.59
C LEU A 8 13.45 47.78 6.92
N ILE A 9 13.86 47.15 5.80
CA ILE A 9 13.08 46.09 5.14
C ILE A 9 13.40 44.77 5.84
N THR A 10 12.52 44.32 6.74
CA THR A 10 12.59 42.98 7.33
C THR A 10 12.02 41.95 6.36
N SER A 11 12.90 41.25 5.64
CA SER A 11 12.55 40.11 4.79
C SER A 11 12.13 38.92 5.66
N LEU A 12 10.83 38.66 5.74
CA LEU A 12 10.26 37.52 6.46
C LEU A 12 10.48 36.24 5.63
N PHE A 13 11.57 35.50 5.89
CA PHE A 13 11.76 34.16 5.33
C PHE A 13 10.80 33.18 6.01
N THR A 14 9.67 32.89 5.37
CA THR A 14 8.80 31.78 5.77
C THR A 14 9.46 30.46 5.40
N VAL A 15 10.12 29.83 6.37
CA VAL A 15 10.58 28.44 6.22
C VAL A 15 9.34 27.55 6.25
N GLY A 16 8.94 27.05 5.07
CA GLY A 16 7.86 26.07 4.98
C GLY A 16 8.30 24.76 5.62
N VAL A 17 7.62 24.35 6.70
CA VAL A 17 7.82 23.02 7.29
C VAL A 17 7.18 22.00 6.34
N LEU A 18 8.01 21.27 5.60
CA LEU A 18 7.55 20.12 4.82
C LEU A 18 7.22 18.98 5.78
N HIS A 19 5.93 18.78 6.06
CA HIS A 19 5.48 17.57 6.74
C HIS A 19 5.59 16.38 5.79
N ALA A 20 6.15 15.28 6.28
CA ALA A 20 6.13 14.02 5.55
C ALA A 20 4.68 13.59 5.32
N GLN A 21 4.36 13.26 4.08
CA GLN A 21 3.02 12.89 3.63
C GLN A 21 3.12 11.74 2.64
N TRP A 22 2.00 11.08 2.41
CA TRP A 22 1.92 10.07 1.36
C TRP A 22 2.22 10.67 -0.01
N PRO A 23 2.98 9.96 -0.86
CA PRO A 23 3.14 10.34 -2.26
C PRO A 23 1.78 10.48 -2.97
N SER A 24 1.70 11.36 -3.96
CA SER A 24 0.43 11.69 -4.64
C SER A 24 -0.21 10.51 -5.39
N ASN A 25 0.54 9.45 -5.67
CA ASN A 25 0.06 8.22 -6.29
C ASN A 25 -0.49 7.19 -5.27
N VAL A 26 -0.57 7.54 -3.99
CA VAL A 26 -1.13 6.70 -2.94
C VAL A 26 -2.50 7.23 -2.52
N THR A 27 -3.51 6.38 -2.58
CA THR A 27 -4.85 6.72 -2.07
C THR A 27 -4.98 6.32 -0.60
N THR A 28 -5.26 7.28 0.28
CA THR A 28 -5.52 6.97 1.68
C THR A 28 -6.93 6.41 1.88
N VAL A 29 -7.04 5.38 2.70
CA VAL A 29 -8.31 4.77 3.10
C VAL A 29 -8.34 4.76 4.62
N GLU A 30 -9.35 5.39 5.20
CA GLU A 30 -9.54 5.40 6.65
C GLU A 30 -10.10 4.06 7.11
N SER A 31 -9.37 3.34 7.96
CA SER A 31 -9.87 2.15 8.63
C SER A 31 -10.79 2.54 9.79
N LYS A 32 -11.96 1.89 9.87
CA LYS A 32 -12.95 2.13 10.92
C LYS A 32 -12.97 0.95 11.89
N SER A 33 -12.84 1.23 13.19
CA SER A 33 -12.81 0.17 14.21
C SER A 33 -14.06 -0.70 14.16
N ASN A 34 -13.87 -2.01 14.14
CA ASN A 34 -14.92 -3.04 14.09
C ASN A 34 -15.87 -2.94 12.89
N ASP A 35 -15.43 -2.28 11.82
CA ASP A 35 -16.19 -2.09 10.58
C ASP A 35 -15.34 -2.45 9.36
N SER A 36 -15.98 -2.46 8.19
CA SER A 36 -15.30 -2.60 6.91
C SER A 36 -15.59 -1.44 5.97
N VAL A 37 -14.53 -0.97 5.32
CA VAL A 37 -14.62 0.00 4.24
C VAL A 37 -14.35 -0.71 2.92
N ILE A 38 -15.15 -0.40 1.90
CA ILE A 38 -14.97 -0.91 0.54
C ILE A 38 -14.68 0.29 -0.37
N VAL A 39 -13.62 0.16 -1.17
CA VAL A 39 -13.18 1.17 -2.14
C VAL A 39 -13.12 0.52 -3.51
N SER A 40 -13.76 1.13 -4.51
CA SER A 40 -13.63 0.69 -5.90
C SER A 40 -12.33 1.24 -6.49
N GLY A 41 -11.59 0.39 -7.19
CA GLY A 41 -10.33 0.70 -7.83
C GLY A 41 -10.27 0.22 -9.28
N ASP A 42 -9.24 0.68 -9.99
CA ASP A 42 -8.97 0.30 -11.38
C ASP A 42 -7.46 0.26 -11.60
N LEU A 43 -6.95 -0.87 -12.10
CA LEU A 43 -5.53 -1.05 -12.45
C LEU A 43 -5.07 -0.04 -13.51
N ALA A 44 -5.97 0.52 -14.32
CA ALA A 44 -5.65 1.57 -15.27
C ALA A 44 -5.13 2.86 -14.62
N LYS A 45 -5.42 3.07 -13.32
CA LYS A 45 -4.91 4.21 -12.52
C LYS A 45 -3.53 3.91 -11.89
N GLY A 46 -3.08 2.67 -12.01
CA GLY A 46 -1.80 2.23 -11.49
C GLY A 46 -0.64 2.50 -12.45
N VAL A 47 0.54 2.08 -12.04
CA VAL A 47 1.76 2.16 -12.84
C VAL A 47 2.42 0.79 -12.95
N LEU A 48 3.05 0.52 -14.09
CA LEU A 48 3.88 -0.66 -14.25
C LEU A 48 5.07 -0.57 -13.29
N MET A 49 5.34 -1.65 -12.56
CA MET A 49 6.49 -1.74 -11.67
C MET A 49 7.48 -2.77 -12.21
N GLU A 50 8.50 -2.28 -12.92
CA GLU A 50 9.52 -3.15 -13.52
C GLU A 50 10.47 -3.74 -12.47
N ASP A 51 10.81 -2.94 -11.46
CA ASP A 51 11.66 -3.35 -10.35
C ASP A 51 10.83 -3.95 -9.21
N LEU A 52 10.92 -5.27 -9.06
CA LEU A 52 10.36 -6.03 -7.94
C LEU A 52 11.44 -6.59 -7.01
N SER A 53 12.70 -6.14 -7.15
CA SER A 53 13.81 -6.61 -6.30
C SER A 53 13.59 -6.30 -4.83
N TRP A 54 12.84 -5.23 -4.54
CA TRP A 54 12.41 -4.88 -3.19
C TRP A 54 11.63 -6.01 -2.50
N ALA A 55 10.82 -6.77 -3.24
CA ALA A 55 9.90 -7.73 -2.64
C ALA A 55 10.62 -8.96 -2.08
N ALA A 56 11.63 -9.45 -2.80
CA ALA A 56 12.36 -10.66 -2.44
C ALA A 56 13.61 -10.40 -1.59
N ASN A 57 13.99 -9.12 -1.39
CA ASN A 57 15.11 -8.80 -0.51
C ASN A 57 14.81 -9.25 0.93
N SER A 58 15.85 -9.59 1.69
CA SER A 58 15.67 -10.13 3.05
C SER A 58 15.14 -9.11 4.06
N SER A 59 15.22 -7.82 3.75
CA SER A 59 14.72 -6.73 4.60
C SER A 59 13.21 -6.50 4.50
N ASN A 60 12.57 -7.03 3.44
CA ASN A 60 11.12 -6.94 3.22
C ASN A 60 10.47 -8.33 3.18
N ALA A 61 11.09 -9.28 2.48
CA ALA A 61 10.67 -10.68 2.36
C ALA A 61 9.17 -10.88 2.07
N CYS A 62 8.62 -10.08 1.15
CA CYS A 62 7.19 -10.06 0.85
C CYS A 62 6.73 -11.26 0.01
N PHE A 63 7.46 -11.52 -1.08
CA PHE A 63 7.24 -12.68 -1.93
C PHE A 63 8.54 -13.03 -2.65
N PRO A 64 8.78 -14.32 -2.92
CA PRO A 64 10.01 -14.75 -3.58
C PRO A 64 10.03 -14.29 -5.04
N ALA A 65 11.22 -14.04 -5.58
CA ALA A 65 11.41 -13.58 -6.96
C ALA A 65 10.80 -14.52 -8.03
N THR A 66 10.62 -15.80 -7.70
CA THR A 66 9.94 -16.79 -8.55
C THR A 66 8.47 -16.44 -8.81
N GLN A 67 7.86 -15.59 -7.97
CA GLN A 67 6.47 -15.14 -8.10
C GLN A 67 6.32 -13.77 -8.79
N ASN A 68 7.42 -13.15 -9.23
CA ASN A 68 7.39 -11.82 -9.85
C ASN A 68 6.41 -11.69 -11.02
N LEU A 69 6.22 -12.75 -11.82
CA LEU A 69 5.27 -12.73 -12.95
C LEU A 69 3.82 -12.49 -12.52
N LYS A 70 3.47 -12.77 -11.25
CA LYS A 70 2.13 -12.50 -10.68
C LYS A 70 1.92 -11.03 -10.29
N PHE A 71 2.99 -10.24 -10.29
CA PHE A 71 2.99 -8.83 -9.86
C PHE A 71 3.62 -7.91 -10.91
N ARG A 72 3.68 -8.32 -12.18
CA ARG A 72 4.31 -7.53 -13.27
C ARG A 72 3.32 -6.69 -14.09
N GLY A 73 2.05 -6.66 -13.72
CA GLY A 73 1.05 -5.75 -14.27
C GLY A 73 1.15 -4.36 -13.63
N ASN A 74 0.08 -3.57 -13.76
CA ASN A 74 -0.01 -2.28 -13.07
C ASN A 74 -0.22 -2.44 -11.57
N HIS A 75 0.32 -1.51 -10.79
CA HIS A 75 0.19 -1.43 -9.33
C HIS A 75 -0.57 -0.18 -8.94
N VAL A 76 -1.63 -0.34 -8.16
CA VAL A 76 -2.37 0.76 -7.53
C VAL A 76 -2.08 0.73 -6.03
N LEU A 77 -1.61 1.85 -5.50
CA LEU A 77 -1.19 1.95 -4.10
C LEU A 77 -2.27 2.61 -3.23
N TYR A 78 -2.51 1.99 -2.09
CA TYR A 78 -3.34 2.52 -1.02
C TYR A 78 -2.56 2.57 0.28
N ALA A 79 -3.00 3.42 1.20
CA ALA A 79 -2.47 3.45 2.55
C ALA A 79 -3.59 3.53 3.60
N THR A 80 -3.37 2.89 4.73
CA THR A 80 -4.22 2.97 5.92
C THR A 80 -3.33 2.89 7.16
N SER A 81 -3.90 3.05 8.35
CA SER A 81 -3.25 2.72 9.61
C SER A 81 -3.86 1.46 10.24
N ILE A 82 -3.04 0.78 11.05
CA ILE A 82 -3.47 -0.29 11.97
C ILE A 82 -3.25 0.19 13.41
N PRO A 83 -4.32 0.37 14.21
CA PRO A 83 -4.21 0.82 15.60
C PRO A 83 -3.64 -0.28 16.52
N PRO A 84 -3.29 0.07 17.76
CA PRO A 84 -2.85 -0.89 18.77
C PRO A 84 -3.83 -2.04 18.98
N ARG A 85 -3.31 -3.22 19.33
CA ARG A 85 -4.08 -4.43 19.69
C ARG A 85 -5.18 -4.80 18.69
N SER A 86 -4.89 -4.68 17.40
CA SER A 86 -5.88 -4.89 16.34
C SER A 86 -5.42 -5.85 15.26
N ILE A 87 -6.38 -6.33 14.48
CA ILE A 87 -6.18 -7.16 13.30
C ILE A 87 -6.78 -6.43 12.10
N LEU A 88 -5.98 -6.25 11.05
CA LEU A 88 -6.41 -5.65 9.79
C LEU A 88 -6.44 -6.73 8.71
N THR A 89 -7.64 -7.07 8.24
CA THR A 89 -7.81 -7.96 7.09
C THR A 89 -8.06 -7.13 5.85
N ILE A 90 -7.32 -7.40 4.79
CA ILE A 90 -7.40 -6.67 3.53
C ILE A 90 -7.69 -7.70 2.44
N SER A 91 -8.75 -7.49 1.67
CA SER A 91 -9.04 -8.33 0.52
C SER A 91 -9.37 -7.54 -0.72
N VAL A 92 -9.06 -8.11 -1.88
CA VAL A 92 -9.39 -7.54 -3.17
C VAL A 92 -10.10 -8.58 -4.02
N THR A 93 -11.19 -8.15 -4.65
CA THR A 93 -11.97 -8.99 -5.56
C THR A 93 -12.14 -8.24 -6.88
N PRO A 94 -11.79 -8.84 -8.02
CA PRO A 94 -12.06 -8.24 -9.33
C PRO A 94 -13.56 -8.17 -9.56
N THR A 95 -14.02 -7.14 -10.28
CA THR A 95 -15.44 -7.05 -10.69
C THR A 95 -15.75 -8.01 -11.84
N ASP A 96 -14.74 -8.35 -12.65
CA ASP A 96 -14.79 -9.43 -13.64
C ASP A 96 -14.48 -10.77 -12.96
N ALA A 97 -15.33 -11.78 -13.15
CA ALA A 97 -15.14 -13.11 -12.62
C ALA A 97 -13.85 -13.80 -13.13
N ASN A 98 -13.33 -13.37 -14.28
CA ASN A 98 -12.08 -13.86 -14.86
C ASN A 98 -10.87 -12.99 -14.53
N GLY A 99 -11.06 -11.89 -13.79
CA GLY A 99 -9.97 -11.01 -13.39
C GLY A 99 -8.93 -11.75 -12.55
N ASP A 100 -7.66 -11.56 -12.87
CA ASP A 100 -6.55 -12.10 -12.07
C ASP A 100 -5.82 -10.94 -11.40
N LEU A 101 -5.98 -10.87 -10.09
CA LEU A 101 -5.34 -9.88 -9.24
C LEU A 101 -4.31 -10.57 -8.34
N SER A 102 -3.36 -9.76 -7.91
CA SER A 102 -2.46 -10.05 -6.82
C SER A 102 -2.52 -8.89 -5.83
N ILE A 103 -2.27 -9.17 -4.56
CA ILE A 103 -2.21 -8.15 -3.52
C ILE A 103 -0.94 -8.35 -2.71
N TYR A 104 -0.35 -7.25 -2.30
CA TYR A 104 0.62 -7.25 -1.21
C TYR A 104 0.32 -6.09 -0.28
N GLY A 105 0.86 -6.17 0.92
CA GLY A 105 0.91 -5.04 1.84
C GLY A 105 2.13 -5.13 2.72
N TYR A 106 2.50 -4.02 3.33
CA TYR A 106 3.59 -3.97 4.29
C TYR A 106 3.34 -2.95 5.38
N MET A 107 3.86 -3.28 6.57
CA MET A 107 3.74 -2.49 7.78
C MET A 107 5.02 -1.69 8.06
N MET A 108 4.86 -0.42 8.44
CA MET A 108 5.95 0.50 8.76
C MET A 108 5.60 1.39 9.95
N GLY A 109 6.59 2.10 10.50
CA GLY A 109 6.35 3.12 11.52
C GLY A 109 5.27 4.14 11.12
N ASN A 110 4.52 4.67 12.09
CA ASN A 110 3.45 5.64 11.84
C ASN A 110 3.90 6.94 11.17
N ASN A 111 5.18 7.28 11.26
CA ASN A 111 5.78 8.47 10.64
C ASN A 111 6.55 8.14 9.35
N GLU A 112 6.41 6.93 8.82
CA GLU A 112 7.05 6.49 7.58
C GLU A 112 6.06 6.45 6.42
N TYR A 113 6.49 6.96 5.27
CA TYR A 113 5.67 7.15 4.06
C TYR A 113 6.33 6.53 2.81
N ARG A 114 7.22 5.55 3.00
CA ARG A 114 8.02 4.95 1.93
C ARG A 114 7.16 4.05 1.06
N VAL A 115 7.29 4.20 -0.26
CA VAL A 115 6.53 3.42 -1.25
C VAL A 115 7.45 2.62 -2.15
N VAL A 116 6.99 1.44 -2.53
CA VAL A 116 7.66 0.60 -3.52
C VAL A 116 7.71 1.30 -4.90
N PRO A 117 8.76 1.06 -5.70
CA PRO A 117 9.85 0.10 -5.46
C PRO A 117 10.93 0.58 -4.47
N ASN A 118 10.87 1.84 -4.02
CA ASN A 118 11.84 2.45 -3.09
C ASN A 118 11.56 2.10 -1.62
N LEU A 119 11.43 0.80 -1.32
CA LEU A 119 11.19 0.27 0.03
C LEU A 119 12.45 -0.45 0.56
N PRO A 120 13.24 0.18 1.44
CA PRO A 120 14.47 -0.43 1.95
C PRO A 120 14.22 -1.52 3.02
N SER A 121 13.19 -1.36 3.84
CA SER A 121 12.77 -2.33 4.85
C SER A 121 11.32 -2.07 5.28
N CYS A 122 10.65 -3.11 5.78
CA CYS A 122 9.37 -3.03 6.48
C CYS A 122 9.37 -3.90 7.74
N ILE A 123 8.42 -3.67 8.64
CA ILE A 123 8.26 -4.46 9.88
C ILE A 123 7.71 -5.85 9.54
N SER A 124 6.73 -5.91 8.66
CA SER A 124 6.19 -7.15 8.10
C SER A 124 5.64 -6.89 6.70
N CYS A 125 5.58 -7.94 5.89
CA CYS A 125 5.00 -7.90 4.56
C CYS A 125 4.16 -9.15 4.34
N GLU A 126 3.05 -8.99 3.65
CA GLU A 126 2.11 -10.06 3.34
C GLU A 126 1.74 -9.95 1.87
N ALA A 127 1.58 -11.09 1.21
CA ALA A 127 1.17 -11.13 -0.19
C ALA A 127 0.28 -12.33 -0.48
N ASP A 128 -0.63 -12.14 -1.43
CA ASP A 128 -1.48 -13.21 -1.96
C ASP A 128 -1.66 -13.05 -3.47
N HIS A 129 -1.66 -14.16 -4.18
CA HIS A 129 -1.70 -14.21 -5.64
C HIS A 129 -2.29 -15.54 -6.12
N LYS A 130 -2.52 -15.65 -7.43
CA LYS A 130 -3.05 -16.89 -7.97
C LYS A 130 -2.09 -18.06 -7.78
N TRP A 131 -2.57 -19.21 -7.27
CA TRP A 131 -1.75 -20.41 -7.13
C TRP A 131 -1.31 -20.96 -8.48
N ASP A 132 -0.12 -21.55 -8.53
CA ASP A 132 0.44 -22.17 -9.75
C ASP A 132 -0.18 -23.53 -10.07
N ARG A 133 -0.83 -24.16 -9.09
CA ARG A 133 -1.51 -25.44 -9.26
C ARG A 133 -2.70 -25.57 -8.31
N PRO A 134 -3.68 -26.42 -8.61
CA PRO A 134 -4.74 -26.78 -7.67
C PRO A 134 -4.17 -27.47 -6.42
N TRP A 135 -4.78 -27.19 -5.28
CA TRP A 135 -4.41 -27.85 -4.02
C TRP A 135 -5.54 -28.78 -3.59
N LYS A 136 -5.20 -30.01 -3.20
CA LYS A 136 -6.19 -31.02 -2.81
C LYS A 136 -7.08 -30.49 -1.69
N GLY A 137 -8.40 -30.51 -1.92
CA GLY A 137 -9.39 -30.04 -0.96
C GLY A 137 -9.53 -28.52 -0.83
N LYS A 138 -8.91 -27.73 -1.72
CA LYS A 138 -9.08 -26.28 -1.77
C LYS A 138 -9.64 -25.85 -3.12
N VAL A 139 -10.60 -24.93 -3.08
CA VAL A 139 -11.08 -24.20 -4.26
C VAL A 139 -10.47 -22.82 -4.21
N GLN A 140 -9.80 -22.45 -5.30
CA GLN A 140 -9.24 -21.12 -5.42
C GLN A 140 -10.31 -20.15 -5.92
N THR A 141 -10.47 -19.03 -5.20
CA THR A 141 -11.41 -17.96 -5.58
C THR A 141 -10.70 -16.85 -6.36
N SER A 142 -11.47 -15.89 -6.89
CA SER A 142 -10.93 -14.65 -7.47
C SER A 142 -10.50 -13.63 -6.41
N GLU A 143 -10.92 -13.80 -5.15
CA GLU A 143 -10.47 -12.96 -4.04
C GLU A 143 -8.98 -13.23 -3.73
N ARG A 144 -8.25 -12.17 -3.42
CA ARG A 144 -6.94 -12.24 -2.76
C ARG A 144 -7.03 -11.59 -1.40
N LYS A 145 -6.36 -12.13 -0.40
CA LYS A 145 -6.50 -11.67 0.99
C LYS A 145 -5.20 -11.78 1.76
N ILE A 146 -4.89 -10.71 2.50
CA ILE A 146 -3.77 -10.61 3.44
C ILE A 146 -4.26 -10.13 4.81
N GLU A 147 -3.49 -10.39 5.85
CA GLU A 147 -3.84 -10.02 7.22
C GLU A 147 -2.62 -9.49 7.98
N PHE A 148 -2.79 -8.38 8.68
CA PHE A 148 -1.80 -7.86 9.61
C PHE A 148 -2.32 -7.93 11.04
N GLN A 149 -1.42 -8.27 11.97
CA GLN A 149 -1.70 -8.24 13.39
C GLN A 149 -0.80 -7.21 14.06
N ASN A 150 -1.39 -6.33 14.86
CA ASN A 150 -0.65 -5.39 15.69
C ASN A 150 -0.91 -5.69 17.17
N PRO A 151 -0.08 -6.53 17.81
CA PRO A 151 -0.21 -6.83 19.24
C PRO A 151 0.34 -5.72 20.15
N THR A 152 0.95 -4.68 19.58
CA THR A 152 1.71 -3.65 20.34
C THR A 152 0.81 -2.51 20.84
N GLN A 153 1.42 -1.51 21.50
CA GLN A 153 0.78 -0.24 21.89
C GLN A 153 0.92 0.87 20.84
N ASN A 154 1.65 0.63 19.75
CA ASN A 154 1.91 1.64 18.72
C ASN A 154 0.90 1.52 17.59
N THR A 155 0.61 2.63 16.93
CA THR A 155 -0.05 2.61 15.61
C THR A 155 1.02 2.41 14.53
N TYR A 156 0.68 1.71 13.47
CA TYR A 156 1.56 1.54 12.31
C TYR A 156 0.86 1.96 11.02
N ASN A 157 1.64 2.35 10.03
CA ASN A 157 1.15 2.56 8.67
C ASN A 157 1.18 1.24 7.91
N ILE A 158 0.16 1.02 7.08
CA ILE A 158 0.07 -0.09 6.14
C ILE A 158 -0.01 0.51 4.75
N VAL A 159 0.91 0.12 3.87
CA VAL A 159 0.78 0.34 2.42
C VAL A 159 0.26 -0.94 1.80
N ILE A 160 -0.63 -0.79 0.82
CA ILE A 160 -1.30 -1.88 0.12
C ILE A 160 -1.05 -1.66 -1.37
N GLY A 161 -0.54 -2.68 -2.06
CA GLY A 161 -0.50 -2.70 -3.51
C GLY A 161 -1.50 -3.70 -4.05
N VAL A 162 -2.44 -3.20 -4.86
CA VAL A 162 -3.24 -4.07 -5.74
C VAL A 162 -2.51 -4.12 -7.07
N ALA A 163 -2.10 -5.32 -7.45
CA ALA A 163 -1.33 -5.59 -8.65
C ALA A 163 -2.03 -6.65 -9.52
N ALA A 164 -1.42 -6.95 -10.66
CA ALA A 164 -1.86 -8.03 -11.52
C ALA A 164 -0.67 -8.77 -12.14
N PRO A 165 -0.91 -9.93 -12.77
CA PRO A 165 0.10 -10.63 -13.54
C PRO A 165 0.65 -9.79 -14.70
N LYS A 166 1.78 -10.24 -15.25
CA LYS A 166 2.40 -9.63 -16.44
C LYS A 166 1.35 -9.40 -17.53
N ASP A 167 1.47 -8.25 -18.21
CA ASP A 167 0.63 -7.81 -19.34
C ASP A 167 -0.82 -7.43 -18.97
N VAL A 168 -1.22 -7.53 -17.68
CA VAL A 168 -2.52 -7.05 -17.18
C VAL A 168 -2.37 -5.63 -16.63
N ILE A 169 -2.85 -4.64 -17.40
CA ILE A 169 -2.73 -3.21 -17.09
C ILE A 169 -4.07 -2.50 -16.82
N THR A 170 -5.19 -3.20 -17.00
CA THR A 170 -6.54 -2.69 -16.71
C THR A 170 -7.32 -3.74 -15.94
N GLY A 171 -8.32 -3.31 -15.19
CA GLY A 171 -9.16 -4.22 -14.41
C GLY A 171 -9.76 -3.50 -13.21
N GLN A 172 -11.09 -3.49 -13.13
CA GLN A 172 -11.81 -2.93 -12.01
C GLN A 172 -11.87 -3.93 -10.86
N PHE A 173 -11.81 -3.42 -9.63
CA PHE A 173 -11.81 -4.24 -8.43
C PHE A 173 -12.45 -3.52 -7.25
N ASN A 174 -12.81 -4.29 -6.23
CA ASN A 174 -13.20 -3.78 -4.93
C ASN A 174 -12.13 -4.16 -3.90
N LEU A 175 -11.51 -3.16 -3.29
CA LEU A 175 -10.62 -3.31 -2.14
C LEU A 175 -11.45 -3.18 -0.86
N LYS A 176 -11.42 -4.20 -0.02
CA LYS A 176 -12.08 -4.22 1.28
C LYS A 176 -11.03 -4.20 2.39
N ILE A 177 -11.18 -3.26 3.31
CA ILE A 177 -10.37 -3.16 4.53
C ILE A 177 -11.29 -3.39 5.72
N LYS A 178 -10.99 -4.41 6.52
CA LYS A 178 -11.73 -4.74 7.74
C LYS A 178 -10.80 -4.65 8.94
N LEU A 179 -11.15 -3.82 9.90
CA LEU A 179 -10.41 -3.66 11.13
C LEU A 179 -11.18 -4.30 12.30
N LYS A 180 -10.51 -5.16 13.05
CA LYS A 180 -11.00 -5.73 14.31
C LYS A 180 -10.12 -5.22 15.44
N SER A 181 -10.73 -4.56 16.42
CA SER A 181 -10.05 -4.00 17.61
C SER A 181 -10.41 -4.77 18.87
#